data_AF-A0A7R9MQV4-F1
#
_entry.id   AF-A0A7R9MQV4-F1
#
_cell.length_a   1.000
_cell.length_b   1.000
_cell.length_c   1.000
_cell.angle_alpha   90.00
_cell.angle_beta   90.00
_cell.angle_gamma   90.00
#
_symmetry.space_group_name_H-M   'P 1'
#
loop_
_entity.id
_entity.type
_entity.pdbx_description
1 polymer ?
#
loop_
_entity_poly.entity_id
_entity_poly.type
_entity_poly.pdbx_seq_one_letter_code
_entity_poly.pdbx_strand_id
1 'polypeptide(L)'
;LGTEDFTHPYTKAEPQTSATRSQFLADEVTSSYHPRFKTLAENIRNRRGRKVIINVPIFKDTKTKDPFVERFNDEESDSAAKTDHIYMDAMGFGMGCCCLQVTFQASNVGEARILYDQLTPLCPIAMALSAASPIHRGYLLDRDCRWAIISASVDDRTKEELGEEPLNHHAFRISKSRYDSIDSYLCESSDRYNDILLTYHKGYYDQMLAAGVDPMLAKHIAHLFIRDPIVVYREKLEQNDEMETDHFEVI
;
A
#
# COMPACT_ATOMS: atom_id res chain seq x y z
N LEU A 1 14.17 -4.60 -12.59
CA LEU A 1 12.88 -5.28 -12.36
C LEU A 1 11.91 -4.86 -13.47
N GLY A 2 11.26 -5.79 -14.16
CA GLY A 2 10.28 -5.47 -15.20
C GLY A 2 10.85 -4.89 -16.50
N THR A 3 12.12 -5.16 -16.79
CA THR A 3 12.80 -4.86 -18.06
C THR A 3 12.94 -6.16 -18.87
N GLU A 4 13.39 -6.11 -20.12
CA GLU A 4 13.70 -7.34 -20.87
C GLU A 4 14.72 -8.21 -20.11
N ASP A 5 14.52 -9.54 -20.16
CA ASP A 5 15.40 -10.58 -19.62
C ASP A 5 15.83 -10.43 -18.14
N PHE A 6 14.98 -9.84 -17.28
CA PHE A 6 15.34 -9.60 -15.87
C PHE A 6 15.21 -10.81 -14.93
N THR A 7 14.65 -11.93 -15.40
CA THR A 7 14.42 -13.14 -14.58
C THR A 7 15.33 -14.30 -14.99
N HIS A 8 15.64 -15.18 -14.04
CA HIS A 8 16.34 -16.43 -14.29
C HIS A 8 15.66 -17.60 -13.56
N PRO A 9 15.11 -18.62 -14.27
CA PRO A 9 14.98 -18.70 -15.72
C PRO A 9 14.13 -17.57 -16.31
N TYR A 10 14.27 -17.31 -17.61
CA TYR A 10 13.49 -16.27 -18.30
C TYR A 10 11.99 -16.57 -18.22
N THR A 11 11.22 -15.53 -17.94
CA THR A 11 9.76 -15.55 -17.89
C THR A 11 9.19 -14.32 -18.59
N LYS A 12 8.05 -14.50 -19.26
CA LYS A 12 7.40 -13.45 -20.04
C LYS A 12 6.10 -13.02 -19.36
N ALA A 13 5.85 -11.72 -19.31
CA ALA A 13 4.59 -11.21 -18.82
C ALA A 13 3.43 -11.64 -19.73
N GLU A 14 2.35 -12.15 -19.13
CA GLU A 14 1.11 -12.52 -19.83
C GLU A 14 -0.07 -11.75 -19.23
N PRO A 15 -0.36 -10.52 -19.70
CA PRO A 15 -1.37 -9.65 -19.09
C PRO A 15 -2.79 -10.25 -19.06
N GLN A 16 -3.13 -11.16 -19.98
CA GLN A 16 -4.48 -11.72 -20.10
C GLN A 16 -4.77 -12.85 -19.11
N THR A 17 -3.73 -13.56 -18.67
CA THR A 17 -3.83 -14.80 -17.88
C THR A 17 -3.21 -14.67 -16.49
N SER A 18 -2.31 -13.71 -16.29
CA SER A 18 -1.64 -13.48 -15.02
C SER A 18 -2.55 -12.88 -13.94
N ALA A 19 -2.24 -13.18 -12.67
CA ALA A 19 -2.96 -12.65 -11.52
C ALA A 19 -2.89 -11.12 -11.46
N THR A 20 -1.72 -10.55 -11.78
CA THR A 20 -1.51 -9.08 -11.76
C THR A 20 -1.95 -8.38 -13.04
N ARG A 21 -2.09 -9.11 -14.16
CA ARG A 21 -2.31 -8.56 -15.51
C ARG A 21 -1.26 -7.54 -15.95
N SER A 22 -0.06 -7.60 -15.37
CA SER A 22 1.01 -6.65 -15.63
C SER A 22 1.52 -6.74 -17.07
N GLN A 23 1.85 -5.58 -17.65
CA GLN A 23 2.58 -5.51 -18.92
C GLN A 23 4.07 -5.88 -18.78
N PHE A 24 4.60 -5.89 -17.55
CA PHE A 24 6.05 -5.98 -17.30
C PHE A 24 6.46 -7.17 -16.45
N LEU A 25 5.61 -7.62 -15.51
CA LEU A 25 5.93 -8.65 -14.54
C LEU A 25 5.12 -9.92 -14.80
N ALA A 26 5.82 -11.01 -15.07
CA ALA A 26 5.21 -12.34 -15.08
C ALA A 26 4.85 -12.80 -13.66
N ASP A 27 3.85 -13.67 -13.50
CA ASP A 27 3.41 -14.12 -12.17
C ASP A 27 4.53 -14.86 -11.40
N GLU A 28 5.48 -15.45 -12.11
CA GLU A 28 6.63 -16.19 -11.56
C GLU A 28 7.57 -15.32 -10.73
N VAL A 29 7.49 -13.99 -10.85
CA VAL A 29 8.24 -13.09 -9.95
C VAL A 29 7.63 -13.03 -8.56
N THR A 30 6.35 -13.39 -8.44
CA THR A 30 5.67 -13.51 -7.16
C THR A 30 6.04 -14.86 -6.56
N SER A 31 6.40 -14.86 -5.27
CA SER A 31 6.79 -16.07 -4.56
C SER A 31 5.78 -17.21 -4.76
N SER A 32 6.24 -18.30 -5.38
CA SER A 32 5.45 -19.51 -5.58
C SER A 32 5.34 -20.38 -4.33
N TYR A 33 6.13 -20.07 -3.29
CA TYR A 33 6.16 -20.83 -2.04
C TYR A 33 4.89 -20.72 -1.21
N HIS A 34 4.17 -19.60 -1.30
CA HIS A 34 2.95 -19.39 -0.53
C HIS A 34 1.85 -18.72 -1.37
N PRO A 35 0.63 -19.29 -1.43
CA PRO A 35 -0.46 -18.73 -2.23
C PRO A 35 -0.87 -17.31 -1.83
N ARG A 36 -0.53 -16.85 -0.62
CA ARG A 36 -0.89 -15.54 -0.05
C ARG A 36 -0.57 -14.40 -1.01
N PHE A 37 0.64 -14.40 -1.57
CA PHE A 37 1.14 -13.26 -2.33
C PHE A 37 0.43 -13.11 -3.67
N LYS A 38 0.21 -14.22 -4.37
CA LYS A 38 -0.54 -14.23 -5.64
C LYS A 38 -2.00 -13.86 -5.42
N THR A 39 -2.64 -14.44 -4.41
CA THR A 39 -4.02 -14.12 -4.02
C THR A 39 -4.17 -12.66 -3.60
N LEU A 40 -3.22 -12.10 -2.84
CA LEU A 40 -3.22 -10.69 -2.45
C LEU A 40 -3.17 -9.78 -3.68
N ALA A 41 -2.23 -10.02 -4.61
CA ALA A 41 -2.10 -9.21 -5.81
C ALA A 41 -3.35 -9.27 -6.70
N GLU A 42 -3.94 -10.46 -6.84
CA GLU A 42 -5.18 -10.66 -7.58
C GLU A 42 -6.37 -9.96 -6.92
N ASN A 43 -6.54 -10.11 -5.61
CA ASN A 43 -7.66 -9.54 -4.88
C ASN A 43 -7.59 -8.02 -4.80
N ILE A 44 -6.39 -7.42 -4.66
CA ILE A 44 -6.21 -5.96 -4.77
C ILE A 44 -6.70 -5.47 -6.13
N ARG A 45 -6.26 -6.10 -7.22
CA ARG A 45 -6.67 -5.72 -8.58
C ARG A 45 -8.18 -5.87 -8.77
N ASN A 46 -8.75 -6.99 -8.31
CA ASN A 46 -10.18 -7.26 -8.43
C ASN A 46 -11.01 -6.26 -7.61
N ARG A 47 -10.63 -5.99 -6.35
CA ARG A 47 -11.28 -4.98 -5.50
C ARG A 47 -11.20 -3.59 -6.13
N ARG A 48 -10.02 -3.18 -6.57
CA ARG A 48 -9.79 -1.87 -7.22
C ARG A 48 -10.56 -1.71 -8.53
N GLY A 49 -10.92 -2.83 -9.18
CA GLY A 49 -11.56 -2.89 -10.50
C GLY A 49 -10.61 -2.57 -11.66
N ARG A 50 -9.32 -2.40 -11.39
CA ARG A 50 -8.25 -2.05 -12.34
C ARG A 50 -6.88 -2.39 -11.76
N LYS A 51 -5.84 -2.39 -12.59
CA LYS A 51 -4.46 -2.55 -12.13
C LYS A 51 -4.08 -1.45 -11.13
N VAL A 52 -3.11 -1.75 -10.28
CA VAL A 52 -2.46 -0.72 -9.48
C VAL A 52 -1.73 0.23 -10.43
N ILE A 53 -1.74 1.53 -10.11
CA ILE A 53 -1.20 2.57 -10.99
C ILE A 53 -0.07 3.26 -10.25
N ILE A 54 1.16 3.05 -10.70
CA ILE A 54 2.34 3.64 -10.10
C ILE A 54 2.99 4.55 -11.16
N ASN A 55 3.00 5.85 -10.89
CA ASN A 55 3.66 6.85 -11.73
C ASN A 55 4.71 7.58 -10.88
N VAL A 56 5.98 7.52 -11.29
CA VAL A 56 7.11 8.17 -10.59
C VAL A 56 7.84 9.08 -11.56
N PRO A 57 8.19 10.33 -11.19
CA PRO A 57 8.85 11.24 -12.11
C PRO A 57 10.19 10.67 -12.59
N ILE A 58 10.43 10.77 -13.89
CA ILE A 58 11.70 10.38 -14.52
C ILE A 58 12.75 11.45 -14.31
N PHE A 59 14.01 11.03 -14.09
CA PHE A 59 15.13 11.95 -14.10
C PHE A 59 15.35 12.51 -15.53
N LYS A 60 15.31 13.84 -15.68
CA LYS A 60 15.52 14.52 -16.95
C LYS A 60 17.01 14.82 -17.16
N ASP A 61 17.71 13.91 -17.84
CA ASP A 61 19.06 14.14 -18.36
C ASP A 61 19.00 14.78 -19.76
N THR A 62 20.15 15.22 -20.27
CA THR A 62 20.38 15.84 -21.58
C THR A 62 19.78 15.07 -22.76
N LYS A 63 19.65 13.73 -22.64
CA LYS A 63 19.09 12.86 -23.69
C LYS A 63 17.76 12.20 -23.29
N THR A 64 17.22 12.52 -22.12
CA THR A 64 15.86 12.09 -21.77
C THR A 64 14.89 12.75 -22.73
N LYS A 65 13.95 11.98 -23.31
CA LYS A 65 12.91 12.55 -24.18
C LYS A 65 12.12 13.60 -23.41
N ASP A 66 11.82 14.73 -24.05
CA ASP A 66 11.03 15.82 -23.43
C ASP A 66 9.94 16.27 -24.42
N PRO A 67 8.66 15.92 -24.21
CA PRO A 67 8.17 15.16 -23.05
C PRO A 67 8.55 13.67 -23.10
N PHE A 68 8.75 13.06 -21.93
CA PHE A 68 8.88 11.61 -21.82
C PHE A 68 7.47 10.99 -21.85
N VAL A 69 7.21 10.17 -22.86
CA VAL A 69 5.92 9.52 -23.09
C VAL A 69 6.14 8.06 -23.47
N GLU A 70 5.45 7.17 -22.78
CA GLU A 70 5.44 5.74 -23.08
C GLU A 70 4.11 5.32 -23.74
N ARG A 71 4.18 4.24 -24.53
CA ARG A 71 3.05 3.62 -25.21
C ARG A 71 3.17 2.12 -25.08
N PHE A 72 2.12 1.46 -24.60
CA PHE A 72 2.14 0.05 -24.20
C PHE A 72 1.26 -0.85 -25.08
N ASN A 73 0.51 -0.29 -26.03
CA ASN A 73 -0.48 -1.01 -26.83
C ASN A 73 -1.53 -1.72 -25.93
N ASP A 74 -1.88 -1.08 -24.82
CA ASP A 74 -2.81 -1.56 -23.81
C ASP A 74 -3.60 -0.35 -23.29
N GLU A 75 -4.90 -0.31 -23.57
CA GLU A 75 -5.74 0.87 -23.31
C GLU A 75 -5.73 1.29 -21.83
N GLU A 76 -5.74 0.32 -20.91
CA GLU A 76 -5.67 0.58 -19.48
C GLU A 76 -4.31 1.21 -19.08
N SER A 77 -3.20 0.71 -19.60
CA SER A 77 -1.87 1.26 -19.31
C SER A 77 -1.64 2.61 -19.97
N ASP A 78 -2.06 2.77 -21.23
CA ASP A 78 -1.89 4.01 -21.99
C ASP A 78 -2.72 5.16 -21.41
N SER A 79 -3.89 4.86 -20.82
CA SER A 79 -4.71 5.86 -20.11
C SER A 79 -4.20 6.17 -18.70
N ALA A 80 -3.55 5.22 -18.02
CA ALA A 80 -3.04 5.39 -16.66
C ALA A 80 -1.64 6.04 -16.59
N ALA A 81 -0.83 5.89 -17.64
CA ALA A 81 0.52 6.42 -17.70
C ALA A 81 0.53 7.96 -17.84
N LYS A 82 1.34 8.63 -17.01
CA LYS A 82 1.50 10.09 -17.04
C LYS A 82 2.72 10.50 -17.86
N THR A 83 2.60 11.62 -18.57
CA THR A 83 3.75 12.30 -19.18
C THR A 83 4.81 12.62 -18.13
N ASP A 84 6.09 12.49 -18.49
CA ASP A 84 7.24 12.72 -17.60
C ASP A 84 7.30 11.80 -16.37
N HIS A 85 6.60 10.66 -16.43
CA HIS A 85 6.63 9.64 -15.37
C HIS A 85 6.95 8.27 -15.96
N ILE A 86 7.67 7.48 -15.18
CA ILE A 86 7.83 6.04 -15.40
C ILE A 86 6.59 5.35 -14.86
N TYR A 87 5.88 4.66 -15.76
CA TYR A 87 4.70 3.89 -15.41
C TYR A 87 5.07 2.47 -14.94
N MET A 88 4.40 1.96 -13.92
CA MET A 88 4.50 0.59 -13.40
C MET A 88 3.11 0.15 -12.93
N ASP A 89 2.75 -1.12 -13.12
CA ASP A 89 1.35 -1.57 -13.06
C ASP A 89 1.10 -2.83 -12.21
N ALA A 90 2.03 -3.18 -11.33
CA ALA A 90 1.96 -4.42 -10.57
C ALA A 90 2.51 -4.30 -9.15
N MET A 91 1.93 -5.09 -8.24
CA MET A 91 2.31 -5.16 -6.83
C MET A 91 3.82 -5.43 -6.64
N GLY A 92 4.40 -6.27 -7.50
CA GLY A 92 5.83 -6.62 -7.44
C GLY A 92 6.78 -5.43 -7.60
N PHE A 93 6.37 -4.33 -8.24
CA PHE A 93 7.23 -3.14 -8.34
C PHE A 93 7.44 -2.43 -7.00
N GLY A 94 6.48 -2.52 -6.08
CA GLY A 94 6.60 -2.00 -4.74
C GLY A 94 6.96 -3.07 -3.73
N MET A 95 6.09 -4.07 -3.54
CA MET A 95 6.30 -5.15 -2.57
C MET A 95 7.46 -6.09 -2.90
N GLY A 96 8.02 -6.02 -4.11
CA GLY A 96 9.29 -6.66 -4.46
C GLY A 96 10.53 -5.87 -4.04
N CYS A 97 10.36 -4.67 -3.44
CA CYS A 97 11.46 -3.92 -2.86
C CYS A 97 11.80 -4.42 -1.45
N CYS A 98 13.05 -4.22 -1.05
CA CYS A 98 13.53 -4.56 0.30
C CYS A 98 13.43 -3.38 1.26
N CYS A 99 13.34 -3.69 2.56
CA CYS A 99 13.43 -2.70 3.63
C CYS A 99 14.17 -3.27 4.84
N LEU A 100 14.68 -2.37 5.68
CA LEU A 100 15.07 -2.69 7.04
C LEU A 100 13.94 -2.27 7.97
N GLN A 101 13.48 -3.19 8.81
CA GLN A 101 12.49 -2.95 9.86
C GLN A 101 13.09 -3.36 11.21
N VAL A 102 12.80 -2.57 12.24
CA VAL A 102 13.23 -2.84 13.62
C VAL A 102 12.00 -2.73 14.52
N THR A 103 11.74 -3.77 15.30
CA THR A 103 10.61 -3.83 16.22
C THR A 103 11.12 -3.71 17.66
N PHE A 104 10.56 -2.77 18.41
CA PHE A 104 10.89 -2.56 19.82
C PHE A 104 9.76 -3.04 20.71
N GLN A 105 10.08 -3.78 21.78
CA GLN A 105 9.12 -4.13 22.82
C GLN A 105 9.19 -3.07 23.92
N ALA A 106 8.08 -2.38 24.16
CA ALA A 106 7.92 -1.48 25.31
C ALA A 106 7.50 -2.25 26.57
N SER A 107 7.62 -1.63 27.74
CA SER A 107 7.29 -2.26 29.03
C SER A 107 5.79 -2.42 29.26
N ASN A 108 4.97 -1.59 28.61
CA ASN A 108 3.50 -1.65 28.63
C ASN A 108 2.89 -0.83 27.47
N VAL A 109 1.57 -0.90 27.32
CA VAL A 109 0.82 -0.19 26.26
C VAL A 109 0.95 1.34 26.34
N GLY A 110 1.08 1.91 27.54
CA GLY A 110 1.28 3.35 27.72
C GLY A 110 2.63 3.80 27.16
N GLU A 111 3.71 3.09 27.49
CA GLU A 111 5.04 3.35 26.93
C GLU A 111 5.08 3.08 25.42
N ALA A 112 4.42 2.02 24.94
CA ALA A 112 4.35 1.71 23.51
C ALA A 112 3.74 2.86 22.69
N ARG A 113 2.67 3.49 23.21
CA ARG A 113 2.03 4.65 22.57
C ARG A 113 2.93 5.88 22.56
N ILE A 114 3.64 6.14 23.66
CA ILE A 114 4.61 7.25 23.73
C ILE A 114 5.72 7.03 22.69
N LEU A 115 6.26 5.81 22.61
CA LEU A 115 7.30 5.47 21.65
C LEU A 115 6.80 5.61 20.20
N TYR A 116 5.60 5.12 19.90
CA TYR A 116 4.96 5.28 18.59
C TYR A 116 4.86 6.75 18.18
N ASP A 117 4.33 7.60 19.07
CA ASP A 117 4.17 9.02 18.81
C ASP A 117 5.50 9.74 18.62
N GLN A 118 6.53 9.38 19.42
CA GLN A 118 7.86 10.00 19.33
C GLN A 118 8.63 9.59 18.07
N LEU A 119 8.45 8.35 17.59
CA LEU A 119 9.11 7.86 16.38
C LEU A 119 8.45 8.38 15.09
N THR A 120 7.15 8.68 15.13
CA THR A 120 6.37 9.17 13.99
C THR A 120 7.05 10.30 13.19
N PRO A 121 7.48 11.43 13.80
CA PRO A 121 8.14 12.51 13.05
C PRO A 121 9.54 12.14 12.55
N LEU A 122 10.16 11.09 13.10
CA LEU A 122 11.48 10.61 12.67
C LEU A 122 11.39 9.71 11.43
N CYS A 123 10.25 9.05 11.19
CA CYS A 123 10.04 8.17 10.03
C CYS A 123 10.41 8.81 8.68
N PRO A 124 9.91 10.00 8.30
CA PRO A 124 10.29 10.62 7.03
C PRO A 124 11.77 11.05 6.98
N ILE A 125 12.36 11.42 8.13
CA ILE A 125 13.79 11.76 8.22
C ILE A 125 14.65 10.51 7.99
N ALA A 126 14.34 9.41 8.67
CA ALA A 126 15.03 8.14 8.49
C ALA A 126 14.88 7.61 7.07
N MET A 127 13.71 7.77 6.44
CA MET A 127 13.50 7.43 5.04
C MET A 127 14.43 8.22 4.13
N ALA A 128 14.52 9.55 4.29
CA ALA A 128 15.41 10.38 3.48
C ALA A 128 16.90 10.04 3.69
N LEU A 129 17.31 9.82 4.95
CA LEU A 129 18.70 9.45 5.29
C LEU A 129 19.11 8.07 4.75
N SER A 130 18.15 7.15 4.60
CA SER A 130 18.36 5.79 4.12
C SER A 130 17.97 5.59 2.66
N ALA A 131 17.84 6.68 1.90
CA ALA A 131 17.43 6.62 0.50
C ALA A 131 18.36 5.70 -0.33
N ALA A 132 17.77 4.74 -1.04
CA ALA A 132 18.51 3.64 -1.68
C ALA A 132 17.78 3.06 -2.90
N SER A 133 16.87 3.81 -3.50
CA SER A 133 16.02 3.34 -4.61
C SER A 133 15.88 4.38 -5.74
N PRO A 134 16.99 4.85 -6.35
CA PRO A 134 16.95 5.85 -7.42
C PRO A 134 16.62 5.28 -8.81
N ILE A 135 16.49 3.96 -8.96
CA ILE A 135 16.29 3.29 -10.26
C ILE A 135 15.12 2.33 -10.17
N HIS A 136 14.14 2.48 -11.05
CA HIS A 136 13.02 1.55 -11.20
C HIS A 136 12.71 1.30 -12.69
N ARG A 137 12.30 0.07 -13.01
CA ARG A 137 12.01 -0.38 -14.39
C ARG A 137 13.06 0.02 -15.44
N GLY A 138 14.34 0.04 -15.05
CA GLY A 138 15.45 0.38 -15.96
C GLY A 138 15.68 1.89 -16.18
N TYR A 139 14.96 2.75 -15.47
CA TYR A 139 15.08 4.20 -15.57
C TYR A 139 15.57 4.82 -14.26
N LEU A 140 16.31 5.93 -14.38
CA LEU A 140 16.61 6.82 -13.25
C LEU A 140 15.37 7.63 -12.88
N LEU A 141 15.10 7.71 -11.59
CA LEU A 141 13.99 8.46 -11.00
C LEU A 141 14.46 9.86 -10.56
N ASP A 142 13.55 10.83 -10.57
CA ASP A 142 13.73 12.11 -9.87
C ASP A 142 13.32 11.99 -8.37
N ARG A 143 13.60 10.82 -7.79
CA ARG A 143 13.33 10.45 -6.38
C ARG A 143 14.27 9.34 -5.96
N ASP A 144 14.69 9.38 -4.70
CA ASP A 144 15.63 8.38 -4.16
C ASP A 144 14.96 7.32 -3.27
N CYS A 145 13.67 7.49 -2.94
CA CYS A 145 12.94 6.67 -1.98
C CYS A 145 11.78 5.88 -2.62
N ARG A 146 11.62 4.62 -2.20
CA ARG A 146 10.62 3.66 -2.71
C ARG A 146 9.21 3.86 -2.15
N TRP A 147 9.01 4.73 -1.16
CA TRP A 147 7.77 4.77 -0.37
C TRP A 147 6.51 4.95 -1.22
N ALA A 148 6.51 5.94 -2.11
CA ALA A 148 5.39 6.20 -3.02
C ALA A 148 5.11 5.02 -3.97
N ILE A 149 6.15 4.27 -4.34
CA ILE A 149 6.05 3.09 -5.22
C ILE A 149 5.36 1.96 -4.46
N ILE A 150 5.79 1.67 -3.23
CA ILE A 150 5.17 0.64 -2.39
C ILE A 150 3.73 1.01 -2.07
N SER A 151 3.49 2.25 -1.64
CA SER A 151 2.16 2.77 -1.33
C SER A 151 1.18 2.55 -2.48
N ALA A 152 1.58 2.91 -3.70
CA ALA A 152 0.75 2.72 -4.88
C ALA A 152 0.62 1.25 -5.33
N SER A 153 1.63 0.40 -5.06
CA SER A 153 1.65 -1.01 -5.50
C SER A 153 0.62 -1.90 -4.83
N VAL A 154 0.05 -1.47 -3.70
CA VAL A 154 -1.01 -2.17 -2.97
C VAL A 154 -2.21 -1.26 -2.67
N ASP A 155 -2.35 -0.18 -3.45
CA ASP A 155 -3.49 0.70 -3.34
C ASP A 155 -4.72 0.02 -3.95
N ASP A 156 -5.59 -0.49 -3.08
CA ASP A 156 -6.81 -1.20 -3.44
C ASP A 156 -8.02 -0.28 -3.61
N ARG A 157 -7.85 1.05 -3.44
CA ARG A 157 -8.96 2.00 -3.46
C ARG A 157 -9.69 2.04 -4.79
N THR A 158 -11.01 1.91 -4.74
CA THR A 158 -11.88 2.06 -5.92
C THR A 158 -11.97 3.51 -6.36
N LYS A 159 -12.53 3.75 -7.56
CA LYS A 159 -12.81 5.11 -8.04
C LYS A 159 -13.73 5.88 -7.09
N GLU A 160 -14.69 5.19 -6.47
CA GLU A 160 -15.52 5.76 -5.43
C GLU A 160 -14.66 6.16 -4.22
N GLU A 161 -13.82 5.28 -3.68
CA GLU A 161 -13.01 5.62 -2.50
C GLU A 161 -12.02 6.77 -2.76
N LEU A 162 -11.50 6.89 -3.99
CA LEU A 162 -10.65 8.00 -4.45
C LEU A 162 -11.39 9.31 -4.70
N GLY A 163 -12.73 9.29 -4.75
CA GLY A 163 -13.55 10.46 -5.04
C GLY A 163 -13.72 10.80 -6.52
N GLU A 164 -13.31 9.90 -7.42
CA GLU A 164 -13.48 10.05 -8.88
C GLU A 164 -14.94 9.80 -9.31
N GLU A 165 -15.66 8.94 -8.58
CA GLU A 165 -17.08 8.60 -8.82
C GLU A 165 -17.90 8.75 -7.52
N PRO A 166 -19.24 8.94 -7.54
CA PRO A 166 -20.07 9.01 -6.33
C PRO A 166 -20.00 7.75 -5.46
N LEU A 167 -20.14 7.88 -4.12
CA LEU A 167 -20.22 6.72 -3.22
C LEU A 167 -21.58 6.03 -3.39
N ASN A 168 -21.60 4.86 -4.02
CA ASN A 168 -22.81 4.04 -4.18
C ASN A 168 -22.64 2.65 -3.56
N HIS A 169 -21.44 2.07 -3.64
CA HIS A 169 -21.14 0.70 -3.19
C HIS A 169 -20.24 0.67 -1.96
N HIS A 170 -19.45 1.73 -1.74
CA HIS A 170 -18.55 1.85 -0.58
C HIS A 170 -19.01 2.91 0.41
N ALA A 171 -18.64 2.73 1.68
CA ALA A 171 -19.05 3.62 2.77
C ALA A 171 -18.16 4.87 2.91
N PHE A 172 -16.93 4.84 2.39
CA PHE A 172 -15.90 5.81 2.76
C PHE A 172 -15.20 6.43 1.54
N ARG A 173 -14.93 7.74 1.63
CA ARG A 173 -13.83 8.36 0.88
C ARG A 173 -12.55 8.18 1.66
N ILE A 174 -11.49 7.75 0.97
CA ILE A 174 -10.24 7.36 1.61
C ILE A 174 -9.07 8.11 0.95
N SER A 175 -8.44 8.99 1.73
CA SER A 175 -7.39 9.91 1.28
C SER A 175 -6.07 9.21 0.94
N LYS A 176 -5.70 8.15 1.66
CA LYS A 176 -4.42 7.45 1.53
C LYS A 176 -4.58 5.98 1.13
N SER A 177 -3.54 5.42 0.52
CA SER A 177 -3.45 3.96 0.31
C SER A 177 -3.47 3.24 1.67
N ARG A 178 -3.83 1.95 1.70
CA ARG A 178 -3.71 1.14 2.92
C ARG A 178 -2.25 0.97 3.37
N TYR A 179 -1.31 1.12 2.44
CA TYR A 179 0.10 1.24 2.74
C TYR A 179 0.50 2.71 2.62
N ASP A 180 0.60 3.41 3.74
CA ASP A 180 1.01 4.81 3.78
C ASP A 180 1.58 5.16 5.16
N SER A 181 1.99 6.42 5.32
CA SER A 181 2.38 7.03 6.58
C SER A 181 1.26 6.90 7.61
N ILE A 182 1.61 6.97 8.90
CA ILE A 182 0.62 6.90 9.97
C ILE A 182 -0.44 8.01 9.87
N ASP A 183 -1.64 7.75 10.38
CA ASP A 183 -2.80 8.63 10.26
C ASP A 183 -3.16 9.39 11.54
N SER A 184 -2.67 8.92 12.69
CA SER A 184 -2.98 9.51 13.99
C SER A 184 -1.92 9.18 15.03
N TYR A 185 -1.67 10.14 15.90
CA TYR A 185 -1.00 9.94 17.18
C TYR A 185 -1.93 9.24 18.16
N LEU A 186 -1.36 8.48 19.09
CA LEU A 186 -2.08 7.62 20.02
C LEU A 186 -2.15 8.23 21.42
N CYS A 187 -1.30 9.16 21.83
CA CYS A 187 -1.36 9.75 23.17
C CYS A 187 -2.26 10.98 23.23
N GLU A 188 -3.00 11.13 24.34
CA GLU A 188 -3.83 12.32 24.59
C GLU A 188 -3.00 13.62 24.58
N SER A 189 -1.77 13.58 25.10
CA SER A 189 -0.86 14.74 25.05
C SER A 189 -0.45 15.16 23.64
N SER A 190 -0.62 14.25 22.67
CA SER A 190 -0.30 14.47 21.25
C SER A 190 -1.51 14.83 20.41
N ASP A 191 -2.73 14.84 20.98
CA ASP A 191 -3.97 14.98 20.21
C ASP A 191 -4.05 16.31 19.43
N ARG A 192 -3.43 17.37 19.96
CA ARG A 192 -3.31 18.65 19.25
C ARG A 192 -2.57 18.58 17.91
N TYR A 193 -1.84 17.49 17.66
CA TYR A 193 -1.12 17.24 16.41
C TYR A 193 -1.90 16.32 15.45
N ASN A 194 -3.06 15.80 15.86
CA ASN A 194 -3.99 15.11 14.97
C ASN A 194 -4.81 16.14 14.19
N ASP A 195 -4.14 16.87 13.30
CA ASP A 195 -4.69 18.00 12.54
C ASP A 195 -5.21 17.62 11.14
N ILE A 196 -5.19 16.33 10.80
CA ILE A 196 -5.74 15.80 9.56
C ILE A 196 -7.12 15.17 9.78
N LEU A 197 -7.98 15.24 8.76
CA LEU A 197 -9.27 14.55 8.78
C LEU A 197 -9.05 13.04 8.74
N LEU A 198 -9.34 12.37 9.85
CA LEU A 198 -9.29 10.92 9.95
C LEU A 198 -10.65 10.30 9.60
N THR A 199 -10.72 9.53 8.52
CA THR A 199 -11.88 8.69 8.20
C THR A 199 -11.84 7.43 9.08
N TYR A 200 -12.92 7.08 9.77
CA TYR A 200 -12.95 5.87 10.61
C TYR A 200 -14.36 5.27 10.67
N HIS A 201 -14.45 3.98 10.99
CA HIS A 201 -15.72 3.27 11.10
C HIS A 201 -16.39 3.55 12.46
N LYS A 202 -17.41 4.42 12.46
CA LYS A 202 -18.09 4.87 13.69
C LYS A 202 -18.64 3.72 14.53
N GLY A 203 -19.20 2.68 13.90
CA GLY A 203 -19.75 1.52 14.63
C GLY A 203 -18.68 0.77 15.44
N TYR A 204 -17.47 0.62 14.90
CA TYR A 204 -16.37 -0.05 15.60
C TYR A 204 -15.76 0.86 16.66
N TYR A 205 -15.69 2.16 16.38
CA TYR A 205 -15.30 3.16 17.38
C TYR A 205 -16.21 3.12 18.62
N ASP A 206 -17.53 3.20 18.43
CA ASP A 206 -18.51 3.18 19.52
C ASP A 206 -18.46 1.85 20.30
N GLN A 207 -18.29 0.72 19.61
CA GLN A 207 -18.13 -0.60 20.23
C GLN A 207 -16.89 -0.66 21.13
N MET A 208 -15.74 -0.16 20.65
CA MET A 208 -14.50 -0.14 21.44
C MET A 208 -14.59 0.78 22.65
N LEU A 209 -15.24 1.95 22.52
CA LEU A 209 -15.50 2.83 23.66
C LEU A 209 -16.37 2.14 24.72
N ALA A 210 -17.44 1.45 24.30
CA ALA A 210 -18.31 0.71 25.20
C ALA A 210 -17.58 -0.44 25.93
N ALA A 211 -16.55 -1.02 25.29
CA ALA A 211 -15.68 -2.03 25.87
C ALA A 211 -14.56 -1.45 26.78
N GLY A 212 -14.47 -0.13 26.92
CA GLY A 212 -13.49 0.55 27.78
C GLY A 212 -12.13 0.83 27.13
N VAL A 213 -12.02 0.71 25.81
CA VAL A 213 -10.84 1.19 25.05
C VAL A 213 -10.87 2.72 25.02
N ASP A 214 -9.73 3.36 25.27
CA ASP A 214 -9.69 4.82 25.29
C ASP A 214 -9.95 5.44 23.90
N PRO A 215 -10.45 6.68 23.85
CA PRO A 215 -10.88 7.31 22.59
C PRO A 215 -9.80 7.42 21.51
N MET A 216 -8.54 7.66 21.88
CA MET A 216 -7.46 7.84 20.90
C MET A 216 -7.13 6.51 20.22
N LEU A 217 -6.96 5.46 21.03
CA LEU A 217 -6.68 4.12 20.51
C LEU A 217 -7.88 3.54 19.75
N ALA A 218 -9.10 3.71 20.27
CA ALA A 218 -10.32 3.27 19.59
C ALA A 218 -10.48 3.93 18.22
N LYS A 219 -10.17 5.22 18.10
CA LYS A 219 -10.27 5.94 16.82
C LYS A 219 -9.21 5.48 15.83
N HIS A 220 -7.99 5.23 16.30
CA HIS A 220 -6.91 4.67 15.49
C HIS A 220 -7.28 3.30 14.93
N ILE A 221 -7.75 2.37 15.78
CA ILE A 221 -8.17 1.04 15.33
C ILE A 221 -9.37 1.16 14.37
N ALA A 222 -10.36 1.99 14.69
CA ALA A 222 -11.53 2.17 13.82
C ALA A 222 -11.17 2.75 12.44
N HIS A 223 -10.06 3.47 12.32
CA HIS A 223 -9.51 3.91 11.03
C HIS A 223 -8.96 2.72 10.22
N LEU A 224 -8.26 1.77 10.84
CA LEU A 224 -7.77 0.57 10.14
C LEU A 224 -8.93 -0.25 9.57
N PHE A 225 -10.04 -0.34 10.32
CA PHE A 225 -11.25 -1.08 9.93
C PHE A 225 -12.14 -0.38 8.89
N ILE A 226 -11.67 0.70 8.25
CA ILE A 226 -12.31 1.20 7.01
C ILE A 226 -11.91 0.37 5.78
N ARG A 227 -10.96 -0.56 5.95
CA ARG A 227 -10.44 -1.44 4.90
C ARG A 227 -11.11 -2.80 4.92
N ASP A 228 -11.34 -3.34 3.74
CA ASP A 228 -11.75 -4.72 3.61
C ASP A 228 -10.54 -5.65 3.78
N PRO A 229 -10.73 -6.84 4.39
CA PRO A 229 -9.72 -7.89 4.40
C PRO A 229 -9.50 -8.39 2.96
N ILE A 230 -8.24 -8.47 2.54
CA ILE A 230 -7.91 -8.82 1.13
C ILE A 230 -7.56 -10.29 0.98
N VAL A 231 -7.07 -10.94 2.03
CA VAL A 231 -6.76 -12.36 2.02
C VAL A 231 -7.28 -12.98 3.30
N VAL A 232 -8.22 -13.93 3.15
CA VAL A 232 -8.76 -14.72 4.26
C VAL A 232 -8.75 -16.18 3.81
N TYR A 233 -8.21 -17.07 4.65
CA TYR A 233 -8.23 -18.50 4.38
C TYR A 233 -9.55 -19.10 4.82
N ARG A 234 -10.07 -20.05 4.03
CA ARG A 234 -11.36 -20.68 4.30
C ARG A 234 -11.36 -21.40 5.65
N GLU A 235 -10.23 -22.00 6.00
CA GLU A 235 -9.98 -22.73 7.24
C GLU A 235 -9.98 -21.81 8.46
N LYS A 236 -9.83 -20.51 8.24
CA LYS A 236 -9.76 -19.46 9.26
C LYS A 236 -11.01 -18.58 9.27
N LEU A 237 -12.10 -18.98 8.62
CA LEU A 237 -13.36 -18.21 8.65
C LEU A 237 -14.01 -18.25 10.03
N GLU A 238 -14.03 -19.42 10.66
CA GLU A 238 -14.55 -19.61 12.02
C GLU A 238 -13.37 -19.76 12.98
N GLN A 239 -13.33 -18.95 14.02
CA GLN A 239 -12.24 -18.92 15.00
C GLN A 239 -12.78 -18.80 16.42
N ASN A 240 -11.93 -19.08 17.39
CA ASN A 240 -12.23 -18.77 18.79
C ASN A 240 -11.58 -17.42 19.14
N ASP A 241 -12.39 -16.36 19.20
CA ASP A 241 -11.97 -14.99 19.47
C ASP A 241 -11.26 -14.80 20.83
N GLU A 242 -11.40 -15.74 21.78
CA GLU A 242 -10.68 -15.70 23.07
C GLU A 242 -9.24 -16.22 22.96
N MET A 243 -8.92 -16.96 21.90
CA MET A 243 -7.66 -17.70 21.75
C MET A 243 -6.89 -17.33 20.50
N GLU A 244 -7.58 -16.86 19.46
CA GLU A 244 -7.02 -16.53 18.14
C GLU A 244 -7.25 -15.04 17.82
N THR A 245 -6.33 -14.47 17.05
CA THR A 245 -6.36 -13.06 16.63
C THR A 245 -6.24 -12.91 15.12
N ASP A 246 -6.31 -14.01 14.36
CA ASP A 246 -6.08 -13.97 12.91
C ASP A 246 -7.10 -13.04 12.19
N HIS A 247 -8.35 -12.94 12.68
CA HIS A 247 -9.34 -11.99 12.13
C HIS A 247 -8.95 -10.52 12.32
N PHE A 248 -8.22 -10.19 13.38
CA PHE A 248 -7.67 -8.84 13.57
C PHE A 248 -6.46 -8.60 12.65
N GLU A 249 -5.61 -9.62 12.46
CA GLU A 249 -4.37 -9.56 11.66
C GLU A 249 -4.60 -9.53 10.13
N VAL A 250 -5.82 -9.78 9.64
CA VAL A 250 -6.14 -9.73 8.19
C VAL A 250 -6.59 -8.35 7.70
N ILE A 251 -6.77 -7.39 8.60
CA ILE A 251 -7.17 -6.00 8.30
C ILE A 251 -5.96 -5.16 7.86
#